data_AF-A0A8S3PTR8-F1
#
_entry.id   AF-A0A8S3PTR8-F1
#
_cell.length_a   1.000
_cell.length_b   1.000
_cell.length_c   1.000
_cell.angle_alpha   90.00
_cell.angle_beta   90.00
_cell.angle_gamma   90.00
#
_symmetry.space_group_name_H-M   'P 1'
#
loop_
_entity.id
_entity.type
_entity.pdbx_description
1 polymer ?
#
loop_
_entity_poly.entity_id
_entity_poly.type
_entity_poly.pdbx_seq_one_letter_code
_entity_poly.pdbx_strand_id
1 'polypeptide(L)'
;MDYVSTSLRKQILEGLTVELSAPKDPRLEKTLTLDEFNKAFRKFRNIICKVYPQRRDELDQYEADINDIAYNYGQRFYKYHKLFSAKAATAIIEHNIAINWGKVDDRLLHLVMNGLQSRECELCGDYDHATKFCQKQVYQETPPCAPQATTNGHYL
;
A
#
# COMPACT_ATOMS: atom_id res chain seq x y z
N MET A 1 12.21 -20.95 21.83
CA MET A 1 10.82 -20.96 21.31
C MET A 1 10.89 -20.47 19.85
N ASP A 2 11.51 -21.24 18.95
CA ASP A 2 11.98 -20.69 17.64
C ASP A 2 11.58 -21.56 16.43
N TYR A 3 10.87 -22.65 16.67
CA TYR A 3 10.57 -23.65 15.63
C TYR A 3 9.44 -23.21 14.69
N VAL A 4 8.42 -22.52 15.22
CA VAL A 4 7.24 -22.08 14.46
C VAL A 4 7.60 -20.96 13.46
N SER A 5 8.50 -20.06 13.85
CA SER A 5 8.99 -18.97 12.98
C SER A 5 9.80 -19.50 11.80
N THR A 6 10.60 -20.55 12.03
CA THR A 6 11.47 -21.15 11.01
C THR A 6 10.66 -21.98 10.01
N SER A 7 9.66 -22.72 10.49
CA SER A 7 8.78 -23.54 9.63
C SER A 7 7.87 -22.68 8.74
N LEU A 8 7.34 -21.56 9.25
CA LEU A 8 6.55 -20.61 8.45
C LEU A 8 7.41 -19.87 7.41
N ARG A 9 8.63 -19.47 7.77
CA ARG A 9 9.60 -18.90 6.82
C ARG A 9 9.97 -19.89 5.72
N LYS A 10 10.14 -21.16 6.08
CA LYS A 10 10.44 -22.24 5.14
C LYS A 10 9.27 -22.48 4.19
N GLN A 11 8.02 -22.55 4.68
CA GLN A 11 6.83 -22.67 3.83
C GLN A 11 6.61 -21.45 2.91
N ILE A 12 6.94 -20.24 3.36
CA ILE A 12 6.86 -19.03 2.52
C ILE A 12 7.98 -19.01 1.48
N LEU A 13 9.19 -19.46 1.82
CA LEU A 13 10.32 -19.59 0.89
C LEU A 13 10.12 -20.74 -0.11
N GLU A 14 9.50 -21.84 0.32
CA GLU A 14 9.18 -23.00 -0.52
C GLU A 14 7.99 -22.69 -1.45
N GLY A 15 6.98 -21.94 -0.99
CA GLY A 15 5.93 -21.38 -1.84
C GLY A 15 6.43 -20.28 -2.80
N LEU A 16 7.61 -19.72 -2.53
CA LEU A 16 8.36 -18.80 -3.40
C LEU A 16 9.16 -19.54 -4.48
N THR A 17 9.46 -20.82 -4.28
CA THR A 17 10.12 -21.70 -5.25
C THR A 17 9.10 -22.62 -5.92
N VAL A 18 8.14 -22.03 -6.63
CA VAL A 18 7.70 -22.71 -7.85
C VAL A 18 8.85 -22.48 -8.84
N GLU A 19 9.84 -23.36 -8.84
CA GLU A 19 10.77 -23.44 -9.97
C GLU A 19 9.95 -23.89 -11.17
N LEU A 20 9.33 -22.93 -11.85
CA LEU A 20 8.97 -23.11 -13.24
C LEU A 20 10.30 -23.38 -13.95
N SER A 21 10.53 -24.63 -14.31
CA SER A 21 11.53 -25.10 -15.28
C SER A 21 11.28 -24.54 -16.70
N ALA A 22 10.61 -23.39 -16.79
CA ALA A 22 10.42 -22.59 -17.98
C ALA A 22 11.52 -21.52 -18.01
N PRO A 23 12.01 -21.14 -19.20
CA PRO A 23 12.99 -20.06 -19.34
C PRO A 23 12.51 -18.82 -18.59
N LYS A 24 13.39 -18.26 -17.74
CA LYS A 24 13.11 -17.04 -16.98
C LYS A 24 12.67 -15.95 -17.94
N ASP A 25 11.39 -15.61 -17.91
CA ASP A 25 10.83 -14.58 -18.75
C ASP A 25 11.30 -13.21 -18.22
N PRO A 26 12.12 -12.45 -18.97
CA PRO A 26 12.65 -11.16 -18.52
C PRO A 26 11.54 -10.16 -18.17
N ARG A 27 10.33 -10.35 -18.72
CA ARG A 27 9.15 -9.53 -18.40
C ARG A 27 8.70 -9.70 -16.95
N LEU A 28 8.96 -10.85 -16.34
CA LEU A 28 8.59 -11.16 -14.95
C LEU A 28 9.58 -10.57 -13.93
N GLU A 29 10.77 -10.17 -14.37
CA GLU A 29 11.76 -9.51 -13.51
C GLU A 29 11.48 -8.00 -13.36
N LYS A 30 10.68 -7.41 -14.25
CA LYS A 30 10.38 -5.98 -14.20
C LYS A 30 9.65 -5.61 -12.91
N THR A 31 10.22 -4.64 -12.19
CA THR A 31 9.55 -3.94 -11.09
C THR A 31 8.75 -2.79 -11.68
N LEU A 32 7.42 -2.82 -11.50
CA LEU A 32 6.55 -1.76 -12.01
C LEU A 32 6.55 -0.58 -11.06
N THR A 33 6.53 0.63 -11.62
CA THR A 33 6.20 1.82 -10.84
C THR A 33 4.74 1.78 -10.39
N LEU A 34 4.36 2.59 -9.41
CA LEU A 34 2.97 2.64 -8.93
C LEU A 34 1.97 2.98 -10.06
N ASP A 35 2.32 3.90 -10.96
CA ASP A 35 1.49 4.24 -12.11
C ASP A 35 1.35 3.11 -13.12
N GLU A 36 2.45 2.41 -13.41
CA GLU A 36 2.42 1.23 -14.28
C GLU A 36 1.59 0.11 -13.66
N PHE A 37 1.76 -0.12 -12.36
CA PHE A 37 0.97 -1.06 -11.59
C PHE A 37 -0.51 -0.72 -11.64
N ASN A 38 -0.91 0.51 -11.29
CA ASN A 38 -2.31 0.93 -11.28
C ASN A 38 -2.95 0.78 -12.67
N LYS A 39 -2.23 1.13 -13.75
CA LYS A 39 -2.72 0.93 -15.12
C LYS A 39 -2.93 -0.56 -15.44
N ALA A 40 -2.00 -1.42 -15.07
CA ALA A 40 -2.10 -2.86 -15.29
C ALA A 40 -3.21 -3.49 -14.42
N PHE A 41 -3.25 -3.14 -13.15
CA PHE A 41 -4.19 -3.66 -12.16
C PHE A 41 -5.63 -3.29 -12.49
N ARG A 42 -5.90 -2.05 -12.93
CA ARG A 42 -7.24 -1.64 -13.39
C ARG A 42 -7.73 -2.47 -14.58
N LYS A 43 -6.84 -2.82 -15.52
CA LYS A 43 -7.20 -3.71 -16.64
C LYS A 43 -7.55 -5.11 -16.13
N PHE A 44 -6.72 -5.66 -15.24
CA PHE A 44 -6.99 -6.94 -14.58
C PHE A 44 -8.33 -6.93 -13.86
N ARG A 45 -8.58 -5.94 -12.99
CA ARG A 45 -9.84 -5.76 -12.27
C ARG A 45 -11.03 -5.72 -13.22
N ASN A 46 -10.97 -4.91 -14.27
CA ASN A 46 -12.06 -4.80 -15.24
C ASN A 46 -12.37 -6.13 -15.95
N ILE A 47 -11.35 -6.96 -16.20
CA ILE A 47 -11.54 -8.29 -16.79
C ILE A 47 -12.18 -9.24 -15.78
N ILE A 48 -11.65 -9.29 -14.54
CA ILE A 48 -12.18 -10.16 -13.48
C ILE A 48 -13.62 -9.79 -13.15
N CYS A 49 -13.93 -8.50 -12.99
CA CYS A 49 -15.28 -8.04 -12.65
C CYS A 49 -16.32 -8.23 -13.77
N LYS A 50 -15.90 -8.50 -15.03
CA LYS A 50 -16.85 -8.93 -16.08
C LYS A 50 -17.41 -10.32 -15.80
N VAL A 51 -16.63 -11.19 -15.16
CA VAL A 51 -17.02 -12.57 -14.82
C VAL A 51 -17.51 -12.66 -13.39
N TYR A 52 -16.92 -11.90 -12.48
CA TYR A 52 -17.22 -11.87 -11.05
C TYR A 52 -17.48 -10.44 -10.56
N PRO A 53 -18.65 -9.85 -10.89
CA PRO A 53 -18.97 -8.45 -10.55
C PRO A 53 -18.87 -8.14 -9.05
N GLN A 54 -19.22 -9.11 -8.21
CA GLN A 54 -19.20 -9.01 -6.74
C GLN A 54 -17.80 -8.78 -6.14
N ARG A 55 -16.73 -9.02 -6.92
CA ARG A 55 -15.34 -8.80 -6.46
C ARG A 55 -14.88 -7.36 -6.65
N ARG A 56 -15.74 -6.46 -7.13
CA ARG A 56 -15.33 -5.09 -7.46
C ARG A 56 -14.82 -4.34 -6.23
N ASP A 57 -15.59 -4.33 -5.15
CA ASP A 57 -15.25 -3.61 -3.92
C ASP A 57 -13.97 -4.15 -3.29
N GLU A 58 -13.81 -5.48 -3.31
CA GLU A 58 -12.60 -6.18 -2.87
C GLU A 58 -11.34 -5.70 -3.62
N LEU A 59 -11.43 -5.60 -4.95
CA LEU A 59 -10.31 -5.20 -5.79
C LEU A 59 -10.07 -3.68 -5.75
N ASP A 60 -11.12 -2.88 -5.56
CA ASP A 60 -11.01 -1.43 -5.35
C ASP A 60 -10.30 -1.14 -4.01
N GLN A 61 -10.64 -1.88 -2.95
CA GLN A 61 -9.94 -1.81 -1.67
C GLN A 61 -8.47 -2.21 -1.79
N TYR A 62 -8.17 -3.30 -2.50
CA TYR A 62 -6.77 -3.70 -2.73
C TYR A 62 -5.95 -2.65 -3.48
N GLU A 63 -6.55 -1.98 -4.48
CA GLU A 63 -5.89 -0.86 -5.19
C GLU A 63 -5.57 0.27 -4.20
N ALA A 64 -6.51 0.63 -3.31
CA ALA A 64 -6.29 1.64 -2.28
C ALA A 64 -5.15 1.24 -1.32
N ASP A 65 -5.18 0.02 -0.80
CA ASP A 65 -4.16 -0.51 0.12
C ASP A 65 -2.76 -0.50 -0.52
N ILE A 66 -2.65 -0.86 -1.81
CA ILE A 66 -1.37 -0.81 -2.52
C ILE A 66 -0.87 0.64 -2.69
N ASN A 67 -1.76 1.59 -2.95
CA ASN A 67 -1.37 3.00 -3.01
C ASN A 67 -0.86 3.51 -1.66
N ASP A 68 -1.50 3.11 -0.56
CA ASP A 68 -1.04 3.46 0.80
C ASP A 68 0.29 2.81 1.15
N ILE A 69 0.47 1.53 0.81
CA ILE A 69 1.75 0.84 1.00
C ILE A 69 2.85 1.50 0.17
N ALA A 70 2.55 1.90 -1.08
CA ALA A 70 3.51 2.59 -1.94
C ALA A 70 3.85 4.00 -1.43
N TYR A 71 2.87 4.69 -0.85
CA TYR A 71 3.07 5.99 -0.23
C TYR A 71 3.97 5.90 1.01
N ASN A 72 3.75 4.88 1.85
CA ASN A 72 4.49 4.70 3.11
C ASN A 72 5.87 4.06 2.93
N TYR A 73 6.02 3.14 1.98
CA TYR A 73 7.22 2.30 1.83
C TYR A 73 7.88 2.36 0.44
N GLY A 74 7.41 3.25 -0.43
CA GLY A 74 7.95 3.41 -1.78
C GLY A 74 7.80 2.14 -2.63
N GLN A 75 8.78 1.86 -3.49
CA GLN A 75 8.74 0.77 -4.49
C GLN A 75 8.60 -0.65 -3.91
N ARG A 76 8.71 -0.83 -2.59
CA ARG A 76 8.54 -2.14 -1.94
C ARG A 76 7.12 -2.67 -2.00
N PHE A 77 6.13 -1.81 -2.26
CA PHE A 77 4.76 -2.25 -2.53
C PHE A 77 4.72 -3.35 -3.61
N TYR A 78 5.59 -3.26 -4.63
CA TYR A 78 5.58 -4.21 -5.73
C TYR A 78 6.12 -5.59 -5.30
N LYS A 79 7.07 -5.62 -4.37
CA LYS A 79 7.52 -6.88 -3.75
C LYS A 79 6.40 -7.52 -2.93
N TYR A 80 5.66 -6.72 -2.16
CA TYR A 80 4.47 -7.19 -1.45
C TYR A 80 3.43 -7.76 -2.43
N HIS A 81 3.09 -7.02 -3.49
CA HIS A 81 2.15 -7.46 -4.52
C HIS A 81 2.54 -8.82 -5.11
N LYS A 82 3.80 -9.00 -5.55
CA LYS A 82 4.27 -10.26 -6.13
C LYS A 82 4.10 -11.46 -5.19
N LEU A 83 4.46 -11.28 -3.92
CA LEU A 83 4.32 -12.34 -2.93
C LEU A 83 2.86 -12.63 -2.59
N PHE A 84 2.04 -11.58 -2.48
CA PHE A 84 0.61 -11.71 -2.24
C PHE A 84 -0.08 -12.44 -3.38
N SER A 85 0.20 -12.06 -4.63
CA SER A 85 -0.38 -12.72 -5.81
C SER A 85 0.07 -14.17 -5.95
N ALA A 86 1.34 -14.47 -5.62
CA ALA A 86 1.83 -15.85 -5.61
C ALA A 86 1.09 -16.68 -4.56
N LYS A 87 0.98 -16.16 -3.32
CA LYS A 87 0.22 -16.81 -2.25
C LYS A 87 -1.25 -17.05 -2.63
N ALA A 88 -1.89 -16.07 -3.29
CA ALA A 88 -3.25 -16.21 -3.80
C ALA A 88 -3.38 -17.28 -4.88
N ALA A 89 -2.42 -17.35 -5.81
CA ALA A 89 -2.39 -18.40 -6.82
C ALA A 89 -2.22 -19.79 -6.19
N THR A 90 -1.29 -19.96 -5.25
CA THR A 90 -1.07 -21.22 -4.52
C THR A 90 -2.33 -21.65 -3.76
N ALA A 91 -3.00 -20.73 -3.06
CA ALA A 91 -4.21 -21.03 -2.31
C ALA A 91 -5.35 -21.56 -3.22
N ILE A 92 -5.48 -21.02 -4.44
CA ILE A 92 -6.45 -21.51 -5.42
C ILE A 92 -6.04 -22.89 -5.93
N ILE A 93 -4.78 -23.08 -6.32
CA ILE A 93 -4.29 -24.31 -6.95
C ILE A 93 -4.29 -25.49 -5.97
N GLU A 94 -3.75 -25.30 -4.77
CA GLU A 94 -3.48 -26.39 -3.82
C GLU A 94 -4.65 -26.64 -2.87
N HIS A 95 -5.44 -25.59 -2.58
CA HIS A 95 -6.47 -25.65 -1.54
C HIS A 95 -7.86 -25.28 -2.03
N ASN A 96 -8.01 -24.85 -3.30
CA ASN A 96 -9.27 -24.33 -3.83
C ASN A 96 -9.86 -23.20 -2.98
N ILE A 97 -8.99 -22.36 -2.39
CA ILE A 97 -9.37 -21.23 -1.55
C ILE A 97 -9.18 -19.94 -2.33
N ALA A 98 -10.26 -19.18 -2.50
CA ALA A 98 -10.19 -17.82 -3.01
C ALA A 98 -9.78 -16.86 -1.89
N ILE A 99 -8.59 -16.26 -2.01
CA ILE A 99 -8.14 -15.21 -1.08
C ILE A 99 -8.98 -13.94 -1.32
N ASN A 100 -9.35 -13.26 -0.24
CA ASN A 100 -9.92 -11.92 -0.27
C ASN A 100 -8.79 -10.88 -0.42
N TRP A 101 -8.75 -10.20 -1.56
CA TRP A 101 -7.75 -9.19 -1.91
C TRP A 101 -7.94 -7.88 -1.13
N GLY A 102 -9.16 -7.55 -0.70
CA GLY A 102 -9.44 -6.34 0.09
C GLY A 102 -9.00 -6.43 1.56
N LYS A 103 -8.19 -7.42 1.92
CA LYS A 103 -7.60 -7.56 3.25
C LYS A 103 -6.07 -7.63 3.11
N VAL A 104 -5.41 -6.65 3.71
CA VAL A 104 -3.95 -6.64 3.82
C VAL A 104 -3.47 -7.86 4.60
N ASP A 105 -2.44 -8.53 4.10
CA ASP A 105 -1.76 -9.62 4.82
C ASP A 105 -0.68 -9.00 5.71
N ASP A 106 -1.02 -8.70 6.96
CA ASP A 106 -0.12 -8.04 7.91
C ASP A 106 1.20 -8.82 8.11
N ARG A 107 1.13 -10.16 8.11
CA ARG A 107 2.32 -10.99 8.28
C ARG A 107 3.25 -10.85 7.09
N LEU A 108 2.69 -10.85 5.88
CA LEU A 108 3.44 -10.64 4.66
C LEU A 108 3.96 -9.20 4.56
N LEU A 109 3.16 -8.21 4.96
CA LEU A 109 3.55 -6.81 4.97
C LEU A 109 4.75 -6.60 5.89
N HIS A 110 4.67 -7.07 7.14
CA HIS A 110 5.79 -7.01 8.08
C HIS A 110 7.02 -7.77 7.57
N LEU A 111 6.85 -8.91 6.91
CA LEU A 111 7.96 -9.67 6.32
C LEU A 111 8.69 -8.87 5.22
N VAL A 112 7.93 -8.19 4.37
CA VAL A 112 8.46 -7.43 3.23
C VAL A 112 9.09 -6.10 3.67
N MET A 113 8.47 -5.46 4.66
CA MET A 113 8.84 -4.14 5.16
C MET A 113 9.78 -4.19 6.37
N ASN A 114 10.20 -5.38 6.81
CA ASN A 114 11.05 -5.55 7.98
C ASN A 114 12.24 -4.56 7.99
N GLY A 115 12.38 -3.81 9.08
CA GLY A 115 13.42 -2.79 9.25
C GLY A 115 13.13 -1.43 8.62
N LEU A 116 11.95 -1.21 8.03
CA LEU A 116 11.51 0.10 7.54
C LEU A 116 10.44 0.68 8.46
N GLN A 117 10.59 1.96 8.76
CA GLN A 117 9.52 2.75 9.36
C GLN A 117 8.61 3.29 8.25
N SER A 118 7.32 3.44 8.57
CA SER A 118 6.39 4.16 7.71
C SER A 118 6.87 5.60 7.54
N ARG A 119 6.38 6.30 6.51
CA ARG A 119 6.68 7.72 6.35
C ARG A 119 6.09 8.50 7.53
N GLU A 120 6.93 9.25 8.23
CA GLU A 120 6.47 10.21 9.24
C GLU A 120 5.96 11.50 8.58
N CYS A 121 5.02 12.15 9.24
CA CYS A 121 4.57 13.49 8.91
C CYS A 121 5.70 14.49 9.18
N GLU A 122 6.12 15.22 8.15
CA GLU A 122 7.22 16.19 8.23
C GLU A 122 6.93 17.36 9.19
N LEU A 123 5.66 17.59 9.56
CA LEU A 123 5.24 18.68 10.46
C LEU A 123 5.14 18.27 11.93
N CYS A 124 4.85 17.01 12.22
CA CYS A 124 4.62 16.57 13.62
C CYS A 124 5.31 15.28 14.03
N GLY A 125 5.93 14.55 13.11
CA GLY A 125 6.62 13.29 13.37
C GLY A 125 5.70 12.09 13.60
N ASP A 126 4.39 12.25 13.36
CA ASP A 126 3.40 11.18 13.50
C ASP A 126 3.30 10.34 12.22
N TYR A 127 2.91 9.07 12.33
CA TYR A 127 2.83 8.12 11.23
C TYR A 127 1.40 7.90 10.72
N ASP A 128 0.40 8.42 11.45
CA ASP A 128 -1.02 8.17 11.19
C ASP A 128 -1.61 9.04 10.06
N HIS A 129 -0.83 10.01 9.54
CA HIS A 129 -1.30 10.88 8.47
C HIS A 129 -0.18 11.36 7.55
N ALA A 130 -0.56 11.65 6.31
CA ALA A 130 0.29 12.38 5.39
C ALA A 130 0.48 13.84 5.84
N THR A 131 1.65 14.42 5.60
CA THR A 131 1.96 15.83 5.91
C THR A 131 0.85 16.80 5.48
N LYS A 132 0.27 16.58 4.30
CA LYS A 132 -0.82 17.41 3.71
C LYS A 132 -2.14 17.40 4.48
N PHE A 133 -2.32 16.47 5.41
CA PHE A 133 -3.49 16.34 6.27
C PHE A 133 -3.15 16.62 7.74
N CYS A 134 -1.97 17.18 8.01
CA CYS A 134 -1.55 17.49 9.36
C CYS A 134 -2.31 18.70 9.89
N GLN A 135 -2.89 18.57 11.09
CA GLN A 135 -3.57 19.67 11.76
C GLN A 135 -2.62 20.85 12.06
N LYS A 136 -1.31 20.61 12.19
CA LYS A 136 -0.31 21.69 12.36
C LYS A 136 -0.16 22.57 11.11
N GLN A 137 -0.59 22.11 9.94
CA GLN A 137 -0.54 22.87 8.71
C GLN A 137 -1.48 24.09 8.74
N VAL A 138 -2.56 24.03 9.53
CA VAL A 138 -3.54 25.13 9.70
C VAL A 138 -2.91 26.38 10.35
N TYR A 139 -1.82 26.24 11.10
CA TYR A 139 -1.19 27.35 11.83
C TYR A 139 -0.18 28.16 11.01
N GLN A 140 0.13 27.77 9.76
CA GLN A 140 1.13 28.47 8.93
C GLN A 140 0.52 29.48 7.95
N GLU A 141 -0.80 29.51 7.75
CA GLU A 141 -1.42 30.33 6.68
C GLU A 141 -2.14 31.61 7.17
N THR A 142 -2.11 31.96 8.45
CA THR A 142 -2.67 33.26 8.89
C THR A 142 -1.60 34.35 8.89
N PRO A 143 -1.57 35.29 7.91
CA PRO A 143 -0.84 36.54 8.09
C PRO A 143 -1.47 37.29 9.29
N PRO A 144 -0.66 37.90 10.18
CA PRO A 144 -1.19 38.66 11.29
C PRO A 144 -2.02 39.84 10.74
N CYS A 145 -3.31 39.86 11.08
CA CYS A 145 -4.20 40.97 10.78
C CYS A 145 -3.61 42.24 11.41
N ALA A 146 -3.30 43.23 10.56
CA ALA A 146 -2.73 44.50 11.00
C ALA A 146 -3.69 45.20 12.00
N PRO A 147 -3.16 45.81 13.08
CA PRO A 147 -4.00 46.49 14.06
C PRO A 147 -4.71 47.70 13.44
N GLN A 148 -6.04 47.75 13.58
CA GLN A 148 -6.85 48.88 13.15
C GLN A 148 -6.56 50.10 14.04
N ALA A 149 -6.11 51.19 13.42
CA ALA A 149 -5.92 52.47 14.08
C ALA A 149 -7.28 53.06 14.49
N THR A 150 -7.50 53.23 15.80
CA THR A 150 -8.62 53.98 16.35
C THR A 150 -8.42 55.47 16.11
N THR A 151 -9.24 56.08 15.25
CA THR A 151 -9.36 57.53 15.16
C THR A 151 -10.52 58.00 16.05
N ASN A 152 -10.18 58.59 17.20
CA ASN A 152 -11.13 59.31 18.05
C ASN A 152 -11.44 60.68 17.41
N GLY A 153 -12.65 60.84 16.88
CA GLY A 153 -13.17 62.12 16.41
C GLY A 153 -13.97 62.85 17.48
N HIS A 154 -13.34 63.87 18.08
CA HIS A 154 -13.96 64.93 18.86
C HIS A 154 -14.97 65.69 17.98
N TYR A 155 -16.20 65.91 18.44
CA TYR A 155 -17.10 66.94 17.90
C TYR A 155 -17.52 67.88 19.03
N LEU A 156 -17.18 69.16 18.84
CA LEU A 156 -17.77 70.32 19.51
C LEU A 156 -19.19 70.56 19.00
#